data_AF-A0AA39JJY1-F1
#
_entry.id   AF-A0AA39JJY1-F1
#
_cell.length_a   1.000
_cell.length_b   1.000
_cell.length_c   1.000
_cell.angle_alpha   90.00
_cell.angle_beta   90.00
_cell.angle_gamma   90.00
#
_symmetry.space_group_name_H-M   'P 1'
#
loop_
_entity.id
_entity.type
_entity.pdbx_description
1 polymer ?
#
loop_
_entity_poly.entity_id
_entity_poly.type
_entity_poly.pdbx_seq_one_letter_code
_entity_poly.pdbx_strand_id
1 'polypeptide(L)'
;MPREETIWVEATIAQCQYLQQSAGPSPNFYDRTQNDRFVPGTKPTLIKNAKIWTGLHNGTQVPEADIFIDKVLLMGVGSFGYSQLEAYGSSLEVVDAHGAIGSLYLRIVDVHSQLGILITRRLNSRVLRQRTAILSREPRGHGFEAWMV
;
A
#
# COMPACT_ATOMS: atom_id res chain seq x y z
N MET A 1 -16.87 -40.97 6.12
CA MET A 1 -15.99 -40.09 5.32
C MET A 1 -16.72 -39.75 4.04
N PRO A 2 -16.83 -38.47 3.64
CA PRO A 2 -17.47 -38.12 2.38
C PRO A 2 -16.67 -38.72 1.21
N ARG A 3 -17.36 -39.19 0.17
CA ARG A 3 -16.70 -39.63 -1.07
C ARG A 3 -16.18 -38.40 -1.80
N GLU A 4 -15.02 -38.49 -2.42
CA GLU A 4 -14.34 -37.37 -3.10
C GLU A 4 -15.25 -36.61 -4.09
N GLU A 5 -16.22 -37.31 -4.69
CA GLU A 5 -17.26 -36.75 -5.56
C GLU A 5 -18.18 -35.72 -4.88
N THR A 6 -18.49 -35.87 -3.58
CA THR A 6 -19.40 -34.93 -2.89
C THR A 6 -18.74 -33.58 -2.63
N ILE A 7 -17.41 -33.54 -2.50
CA ILE A 7 -16.65 -32.31 -2.22
C ILE A 7 -16.74 -31.32 -3.39
N TRP A 8 -16.65 -31.83 -4.63
CA TRP A 8 -16.73 -31.01 -5.83
C TRP A 8 -18.15 -30.49 -6.12
N VAL A 9 -19.17 -31.28 -5.79
CA VAL A 9 -20.57 -30.87 -5.92
C VAL A 9 -20.88 -29.70 -5.00
N GLU A 10 -20.48 -29.79 -3.73
CA GLU A 10 -20.68 -28.71 -2.75
C GLU A 10 -19.92 -27.44 -3.13
N ALA A 11 -18.66 -27.55 -3.55
CA ALA A 11 -17.86 -26.41 -4.00
C ALA A 11 -18.47 -25.73 -5.24
N THR A 12 -18.99 -26.51 -6.18
CA THR A 12 -19.62 -25.99 -7.41
C THR A 12 -20.90 -25.25 -7.10
N ILE A 13 -21.76 -25.82 -6.23
CA ILE A 13 -23.00 -25.16 -5.80
C ILE A 13 -22.69 -23.84 -5.08
N ALA A 14 -21.71 -23.85 -4.18
CA ALA A 14 -21.27 -22.63 -3.48
C ALA A 14 -20.76 -21.56 -4.46
N GLN A 15 -19.98 -21.96 -5.47
CA GLN A 15 -19.49 -21.04 -6.50
C GLN A 15 -20.64 -20.44 -7.33
N CYS A 16 -21.62 -21.25 -7.75
CA CYS A 16 -22.79 -20.76 -8.48
C CYS A 16 -23.62 -19.78 -7.64
N GLN A 17 -23.81 -20.06 -6.36
CA GLN A 17 -24.51 -19.17 -5.43
C GLN A 17 -23.76 -17.84 -5.26
N TYR A 18 -22.43 -17.88 -5.15
CA TYR A 18 -21.61 -16.68 -5.06
C TYR A 18 -21.71 -15.80 -6.32
N LEU A 19 -21.68 -16.41 -7.52
CA LEU A 19 -21.80 -15.68 -8.78
C LEU A 19 -23.17 -15.01 -8.98
N GLN A 20 -24.21 -15.49 -8.31
CA GLN A 20 -25.55 -14.87 -8.34
C GLN A 20 -25.73 -13.77 -7.29
N GLN A 21 -24.78 -13.58 -6.38
CA GLN A 21 -24.85 -12.48 -5.41
C GLN A 21 -24.69 -11.14 -6.12
N SER A 22 -25.46 -10.16 -5.67
CA SER A 22 -25.28 -8.78 -6.14
C SER A 22 -23.88 -8.30 -5.79
N ALA A 23 -23.28 -7.51 -6.68
CA ALA A 23 -22.00 -6.89 -6.44
C ALA A 23 -22.06 -6.07 -5.14
N GLY A 24 -21.20 -6.41 -4.20
CA GLY A 24 -21.20 -5.81 -2.88
C GLY A 24 -20.23 -6.54 -1.96
N PRO A 25 -19.97 -5.96 -0.79
CA PRO A 25 -19.20 -6.66 0.22
C PRO A 25 -20.02 -7.82 0.82
N SER A 26 -19.38 -8.72 1.55
CA SER A 26 -20.08 -9.84 2.19
C SER A 26 -21.19 -9.34 3.14
N PRO A 27 -22.24 -10.14 3.41
CA PRO A 27 -23.33 -9.73 4.30
C PRO A 27 -22.88 -9.23 5.67
N ASN A 28 -21.79 -9.82 6.19
CA ASN A 28 -21.24 -9.49 7.52
C ASN A 28 -20.13 -8.43 7.45
N PHE A 29 -19.99 -7.71 6.32
CA PHE A 29 -18.92 -6.73 6.14
C PHE A 29 -18.95 -5.62 7.19
N TYR A 30 -20.15 -5.21 7.62
CA TYR A 30 -20.32 -4.16 8.63
C TYR A 30 -20.02 -4.64 10.05
N ASP A 31 -19.96 -5.95 10.29
CA ASP A 31 -19.67 -6.53 11.60
C ASP A 31 -18.15 -6.63 11.88
N ARG A 32 -17.31 -6.22 10.91
CA ARG A 32 -15.86 -6.34 11.03
C ARG A 32 -15.33 -5.40 12.12
N THR A 33 -14.54 -5.95 13.02
CA THR A 33 -13.83 -5.20 14.06
C THR A 33 -12.38 -4.88 13.68
N GLN A 34 -11.89 -5.41 12.56
CA GLN A 34 -10.57 -5.15 11.99
C GLN A 34 -10.58 -5.30 10.46
N ASN A 35 -9.59 -4.70 9.81
CA ASN A 35 -9.32 -4.95 8.39
C ASN A 35 -8.70 -6.34 8.17
N ASP A 36 -8.94 -6.94 7.00
CA ASP A 36 -8.33 -8.21 6.57
C ASP A 36 -6.80 -8.15 6.46
N ARG A 37 -6.25 -6.95 6.24
CA ARG A 37 -4.81 -6.67 6.16
C ARG A 37 -4.23 -6.08 7.44
N PHE A 38 -4.96 -6.14 8.55
CA PHE A 38 -4.47 -5.66 9.83
C PHE A 38 -3.24 -6.45 10.30
N VAL A 39 -2.21 -5.73 10.76
CA VAL A 39 -1.00 -6.31 11.35
C VAL A 39 -0.96 -5.97 12.85
N PRO A 40 -0.81 -6.96 13.75
CA PRO A 40 -0.68 -6.70 15.18
C PRO A 40 0.48 -5.74 15.50
N GLY A 41 0.26 -4.84 16.45
CA GLY A 41 1.20 -3.77 16.77
C GLY A 41 1.01 -2.48 15.96
N THR A 42 0.10 -2.47 14.98
CA THR A 42 -0.35 -1.21 14.34
C THR A 42 -1.08 -0.38 15.39
N LYS A 43 -0.63 0.86 15.59
CA LYS A 43 -1.21 1.77 16.58
C LYS A 43 -2.52 2.37 16.06
N PRO A 44 -3.51 2.61 16.93
CA PRO A 44 -4.61 3.51 16.64
C PRO A 44 -4.05 4.91 16.33
N THR A 45 -4.58 5.57 15.31
CA THR A 45 -4.07 6.87 14.85
C THR A 45 -5.20 7.87 14.74
N LEU A 46 -5.01 9.03 15.38
CA LEU A 46 -5.82 10.22 15.20
C LEU A 46 -5.07 11.20 14.30
N ILE A 47 -5.63 11.47 13.13
CA ILE A 47 -5.12 12.49 12.20
C ILE A 47 -5.92 13.76 12.44
N LYS A 48 -5.29 14.85 12.85
CA LYS A 48 -5.94 16.14 13.13
C LYS A 48 -5.86 17.11 11.97
N ASN A 49 -6.81 18.04 11.90
CA ASN A 49 -6.83 19.18 10.96
C ASN A 49 -6.59 18.74 9.50
N ALA A 50 -7.23 17.66 9.09
CA ALA A 50 -7.06 17.11 7.75
C ALA A 50 -8.10 17.71 6.81
N LYS A 51 -7.66 18.09 5.61
CA LYS A 51 -8.56 18.42 4.50
C LYS A 51 -8.90 17.15 3.75
N ILE A 52 -10.18 16.80 3.74
CA ILE A 52 -10.67 15.49 3.28
C ILE A 52 -11.34 15.68 1.93
N TRP A 53 -10.92 14.94 0.92
CA TRP A 53 -11.62 14.94 -0.36
C TRP A 53 -12.70 13.86 -0.37
N THR A 54 -13.97 14.26 -0.33
CA THR A 54 -15.11 13.32 -0.23
C THR A 54 -15.61 12.84 -1.60
N GLY A 55 -15.21 13.51 -2.68
CA GLY A 55 -15.77 13.29 -4.03
C GLY A 55 -17.22 13.78 -4.21
N LEU A 56 -17.86 14.29 -3.15
CA LEU A 56 -19.21 14.84 -3.20
C LEU A 56 -19.21 16.23 -3.88
N HIS A 57 -20.40 16.69 -4.27
CA HIS A 57 -20.61 17.98 -4.96
C HIS A 57 -19.69 18.15 -6.18
N ASN A 58 -19.75 17.20 -7.11
CA ASN A 58 -18.90 17.18 -8.31
C ASN A 58 -17.40 17.23 -7.99
N GLY A 59 -16.98 16.63 -6.88
CA GLY A 59 -15.58 16.57 -6.46
C GLY A 59 -15.01 17.87 -5.89
N THR A 60 -15.85 18.87 -5.57
CA THR A 60 -15.39 20.18 -5.07
C THR A 60 -15.37 20.28 -3.55
N GLN A 61 -16.01 19.34 -2.85
CA GLN A 61 -16.12 19.40 -1.41
C GLN A 61 -14.82 18.94 -0.73
N VAL A 62 -14.25 19.81 0.11
CA VAL A 62 -13.04 19.53 0.89
C VAL A 62 -13.21 20.00 2.34
N PRO A 63 -14.00 19.29 3.18
CA PRO A 63 -14.13 19.64 4.59
C PRO A 63 -12.81 19.45 5.36
N GLU A 64 -12.64 20.25 6.40
CA GLU A 64 -11.57 20.09 7.38
C GLU A 64 -12.11 19.38 8.62
N ALA A 65 -11.48 18.27 9.02
CA ALA A 65 -11.89 17.48 10.17
C ALA A 65 -10.74 16.61 10.68
N ASP A 66 -10.92 16.05 11.87
CA ASP A 66 -10.08 14.99 12.38
C ASP A 66 -10.59 13.63 11.89
N ILE A 67 -9.68 12.66 11.79
CA ILE A 67 -9.94 11.31 11.30
C ILE A 67 -9.38 10.32 12.31
N PHE A 68 -10.21 9.39 12.77
CA PHE A 68 -9.79 8.36 13.69
C PHE A 68 -9.76 7.00 12.99
N ILE A 69 -8.60 6.33 13.08
CA ILE A 69 -8.33 5.03 12.47
C ILE A 69 -7.87 4.06 13.55
N ASP A 70 -8.51 2.91 13.63
CA ASP A 70 -8.09 1.81 14.51
C ASP A 70 -8.18 0.48 13.75
N LYS A 71 -7.21 -0.40 13.94
CA LYS A 71 -7.11 -1.71 13.24
C LYS A 71 -7.30 -1.62 11.72
N VAL A 72 -6.80 -0.54 11.12
CA VAL A 72 -6.90 -0.23 9.68
C VAL A 72 -8.38 -0.07 9.23
N LEU A 73 -9.25 0.34 10.15
CA LEU A 73 -10.62 0.73 9.88
C LEU A 73 -10.79 2.22 10.15
N LEU A 74 -11.53 2.91 9.27
CA LEU A 74 -12.00 4.27 9.51
C LEU A 74 -13.12 4.22 10.54
N MET A 75 -12.82 4.65 11.76
CA MET A 75 -13.75 4.61 12.88
C MET A 75 -14.65 5.85 12.91
N GLY A 76 -14.15 6.98 12.41
CA GLY A 76 -14.96 8.18 12.28
C GLY A 76 -14.20 9.36 11.67
N VAL A 77 -14.97 10.37 11.29
CA VAL A 77 -14.52 11.67 10.77
C VAL A 77 -15.30 12.76 11.50
N GLY A 78 -14.61 13.76 12.04
CA GLY A 78 -15.26 14.85 12.79
C GLY A 78 -14.32 15.51 13.78
N SER A 79 -14.85 15.98 14.90
CA SER A 79 -14.04 16.44 16.03
C SER A 79 -14.11 15.41 17.15
N PHE A 80 -12.96 15.02 17.69
CA PHE A 80 -12.89 14.02 18.75
C PHE A 80 -12.50 14.65 20.09
N GLY A 81 -13.32 14.40 21.11
CA GLY A 81 -13.07 14.81 22.48
C GLY A 81 -12.19 13.82 23.25
N TYR A 82 -11.64 14.27 24.38
CA TYR A 82 -10.79 13.44 25.24
C TYR A 82 -11.48 12.14 25.71
N SER A 83 -12.75 12.23 26.14
CA SER A 83 -13.52 11.08 26.64
C SER A 83 -13.74 9.97 25.60
N GLN A 84 -13.75 10.32 24.31
CA GLN A 84 -13.91 9.34 23.23
C GLN A 84 -12.62 8.55 22.95
N LEU A 85 -11.48 9.11 23.34
CA LEU A 85 -10.15 8.58 23.03
C LEU A 85 -9.42 8.07 24.28
N GLU A 86 -9.98 8.28 25.47
CA GLU A 86 -9.41 7.90 26.77
C GLU A 86 -9.04 6.42 26.83
N ALA A 87 -9.87 5.55 26.25
CA ALA A 87 -9.64 4.11 26.20
C ALA A 87 -8.33 3.70 25.50
N TYR A 88 -7.80 4.55 24.62
CA TYR A 88 -6.56 4.30 23.90
C TYR A 88 -5.32 4.81 24.66
N GLY A 89 -5.49 5.80 25.54
CA GLY A 89 -4.43 6.32 26.41
C GLY A 89 -3.11 6.60 25.68
N SER A 90 -2.01 6.03 26.17
CA SER A 90 -0.67 6.19 25.61
C SER A 90 -0.40 5.40 24.32
N SER A 91 -1.33 4.54 23.90
CA SER A 91 -1.19 3.77 22.66
C SER A 91 -1.63 4.55 21.42
N LEU A 92 -2.40 5.62 21.62
CA LEU A 92 -2.90 6.48 20.56
C LEU A 92 -1.76 7.31 19.95
N GLU A 93 -1.60 7.20 18.65
CA GLU A 93 -0.73 8.07 17.88
C GLU A 93 -1.51 9.28 17.36
N VAL A 94 -1.00 10.49 17.57
CA VAL A 94 -1.63 11.72 17.08
C VAL A 94 -0.73 12.34 16.03
N VAL A 95 -1.28 12.55 14.84
CA VAL A 95 -0.59 13.17 13.70
C VAL A 95 -1.38 14.40 13.28
N ASP A 96 -0.75 15.57 13.22
CA ASP A 96 -1.40 16.77 12.71
C ASP A 96 -1.12 16.93 11.21
N ALA A 97 -2.18 16.98 10.40
CA ALA A 97 -2.09 17.14 8.96
C ALA A 97 -1.90 18.60 8.53
N HIS A 98 -1.99 19.57 9.44
CA HIS A 98 -1.76 21.00 9.18
C HIS A 98 -2.55 21.54 7.96
N GLY A 99 -3.79 21.07 7.76
CA GLY A 99 -4.64 21.49 6.65
C GLY A 99 -4.18 21.01 5.27
N ALA A 100 -3.27 20.02 5.18
CA ALA A 100 -2.82 19.48 3.91
C ALA A 100 -3.94 18.71 3.18
N ILE A 101 -4.17 19.07 1.91
CA ILE A 101 -5.19 18.49 1.02
C ILE A 101 -4.80 17.06 0.56
N GLY A 102 -3.49 16.76 0.53
CA GLY A 102 -2.96 15.49 0.01
C GLY A 102 -3.02 14.30 0.98
N SER A 103 -3.33 14.54 2.24
CA SER A 103 -3.14 13.54 3.31
C SER A 103 -4.22 12.47 3.33
N LEU A 104 -5.43 12.75 2.83
CA LEU A 104 -6.51 11.76 2.81
C LEU A 104 -7.36 11.82 1.53
N TYR A 105 -6.70 11.59 0.40
CA TYR A 105 -7.40 11.10 -0.78
C TYR A 105 -7.84 9.65 -0.49
N LEU A 106 -9.14 9.32 -0.59
CA LEU A 106 -9.59 7.93 -0.57
C LEU A 106 -8.74 7.17 -1.59
N ARG A 107 -7.89 6.24 -1.13
CA ARG A 107 -6.90 5.54 -1.98
C ARG A 107 -7.51 5.25 -3.35
N ILE A 108 -6.88 5.75 -4.42
CA ILE A 108 -7.34 5.53 -5.80
C ILE A 108 -7.50 4.01 -5.96
N VAL A 109 -8.73 3.59 -6.25
CA VAL A 109 -9.03 2.19 -6.50
C VAL A 109 -8.70 1.92 -7.95
N ASP A 110 -7.59 1.22 -8.19
CA ASP A 110 -7.28 0.69 -9.50
C ASP A 110 -8.09 -0.60 -9.73
N VAL A 111 -9.13 -0.48 -10.55
CA VAL A 111 -10.00 -1.59 -10.96
C VAL A 111 -9.44 -2.36 -12.15
N HIS A 112 -8.31 -1.92 -12.74
CA HIS A 112 -7.72 -2.51 -13.92
C HIS A 112 -6.19 -2.37 -13.93
N SER A 113 -5.52 -3.28 -13.23
CA SER A 113 -4.05 -3.40 -13.27
C SER A 113 -3.60 -4.66 -14.00
N GLN A 114 -2.58 -4.51 -14.85
CA GLN A 114 -1.77 -5.62 -15.35
C GLN A 114 -0.44 -5.65 -14.58
N LEU A 115 -0.43 -6.27 -13.40
CA LEU A 115 0.73 -6.30 -12.51
C LEU A 115 1.92 -7.14 -13.02
N GLY A 116 1.78 -7.83 -14.17
CA GLY A 116 2.75 -8.78 -14.70
C GLY A 116 3.87 -8.22 -15.59
N ILE A 117 3.89 -6.92 -15.92
CA ILE A 117 4.87 -6.35 -16.87
C ILE A 117 6.22 -5.94 -16.23
N LEU A 118 6.38 -6.06 -14.91
CA LEU A 118 7.59 -5.58 -14.20
C LEU A 118 8.69 -6.64 -13.98
N ILE A 119 8.66 -7.78 -14.67
CA ILE A 119 9.70 -8.83 -14.57
C ILE A 119 10.66 -8.86 -15.77
N THR A 120 11.26 -7.74 -16.19
CA THR A 120 12.42 -7.77 -17.12
C THR A 120 13.48 -6.69 -16.93
N ARG A 121 13.56 -6.01 -15.78
CA ARG A 121 14.72 -5.14 -15.51
C ARG A 121 15.46 -5.55 -14.24
N ARG A 122 16.48 -6.39 -14.48
CA ARG A 122 17.79 -6.48 -13.79
C ARG A 122 18.17 -7.90 -13.34
N LEU A 123 18.56 -8.73 -14.31
CA LEU A 123 19.53 -9.81 -14.10
C LEU A 123 20.56 -9.78 -15.23
N ASN A 124 21.62 -8.98 -15.05
CA ASN A 124 22.95 -9.38 -15.52
C ASN A 124 24.02 -8.61 -14.74
N SER A 125 24.38 -9.12 -13.56
CA SER A 125 25.65 -8.79 -12.93
C SER A 125 26.55 -10.02 -13.02
N ARG A 126 27.72 -9.84 -13.67
CA ARG A 126 28.87 -10.76 -13.68
C ARG A 126 28.81 -11.95 -14.64
N VAL A 127 29.12 -11.68 -15.91
CA VAL A 127 29.89 -12.63 -16.74
C VAL A 127 31.38 -12.40 -16.44
N LEU A 128 31.92 -13.30 -15.62
CA LEU A 128 33.30 -13.83 -15.60
C LEU A 128 34.47 -12.84 -15.84
N ARG A 129 35.10 -12.42 -14.73
CA ARG A 129 36.54 -12.10 -14.71
C ARG A 129 37.34 -13.40 -14.88
N GLN A 130 38.23 -13.46 -15.87
CA GLN A 130 39.60 -13.98 -15.75
C GLN A 130 40.26 -14.01 -17.14
N ARG A 131 41.17 -13.07 -17.41
CA ARG A 131 42.36 -13.30 -18.27
C ARG A 131 43.54 -12.57 -17.65
N THR A 132 44.22 -13.33 -16.79
CA THR A 132 45.66 -13.45 -16.59
C THR A 132 46.54 -12.37 -17.23
N ALA A 133 47.21 -11.59 -16.39
CA ALA A 133 48.47 -10.94 -16.72
C ALA A 133 49.59 -12.00 -16.79
N ILE A 134 50.54 -11.89 -17.73
CA ILE A 134 51.98 -12.23 -17.60
C ILE A 134 52.74 -11.95 -18.93
N LEU A 135 53.79 -11.11 -18.79
CA LEU A 135 55.03 -10.94 -19.57
C LEU A 135 55.03 -10.53 -21.06
N SER A 136 55.47 -9.28 -21.32
CA SER A 136 56.78 -8.99 -21.95
C SER A 136 57.10 -7.47 -21.93
N ARG A 137 58.20 -7.11 -21.25
CA ARG A 137 59.10 -5.93 -21.41
C ARG A 137 59.34 -5.59 -22.91
N GLU A 138 59.72 -4.40 -23.42
CA GLU A 138 60.16 -3.03 -23.00
C GLU A 138 60.45 -2.24 -24.36
N PRO A 139 61.08 -1.04 -24.46
CA PRO A 139 60.52 0.34 -24.51
C PRO A 139 60.95 1.19 -25.76
N ARG A 140 60.74 2.52 -25.64
CA ARG A 140 61.28 3.71 -26.39
C ARG A 140 60.26 4.35 -27.35
N GLY A 141 59.99 5.66 -27.39
CA GLY A 141 60.53 6.87 -26.75
C GLY A 141 59.95 8.12 -27.45
N HIS A 142 60.06 9.30 -26.82
CA HIS A 142 59.68 10.66 -27.29
C HIS A 142 58.17 10.95 -27.35
N GLY A 143 57.59 12.02 -26.81
CA GLY A 143 58.06 13.31 -26.30
C GLY A 143 57.05 14.39 -26.75
N PHE A 144 56.82 15.40 -25.89
CA PHE A 144 56.13 16.69 -26.11
C PHE A 144 54.71 16.90 -25.52
N GLU A 145 54.70 17.79 -24.52
CA GLU A 145 53.57 18.55 -23.95
C GLU A 145 53.02 19.60 -24.93
N ALA A 146 51.75 20.02 -24.77
CA ALA A 146 51.37 21.45 -24.71
C ALA A 146 49.89 21.67 -24.33
N TRP A 147 49.71 22.27 -23.14
CA TRP A 147 48.82 23.35 -22.70
C TRP A 147 47.34 23.49 -23.09
N MET A 148 46.57 23.56 -22.01
CA MET A 148 45.21 24.06 -21.79
C MET A 148 45.21 25.61 -21.81
N VAL A 149 44.20 26.20 -22.44
CA VAL A 149 43.62 27.52 -22.14
C VAL A 149 42.14 27.29 -21.86
#